data_AF-Q86FV3-F1
#
_entry.id   AF-Q86FV3-F1
#
_cell.length_a   1.000
_cell.length_b   1.000
_cell.length_c   1.000
_cell.angle_alpha   90.00
_cell.angle_beta   90.00
_cell.angle_gamma   90.00
#
_symmetry.space_group_name_H-M   'P 1'
#
loop_
_entity.id
_entity.type
_entity.pdbx_description
1 polymer ?
#
loop_
_entity_poly.entity_id
_entity_poly.type
_entity_poly.pdbx_seq_one_letter_code
_entity_poly.pdbx_strand_id
1 'polypeptide(L)' 'IPVSNTVIYLLDADYRPVKNGEIGEIFASGLNLAAGYVNGRDPERFLENPLAVEK' A
#
# COMPACT_ATOMS: atom_id res chain seq x y z
N ILE A 1 5.82 -11.02 10.18
CA ILE A 1 6.82 -10.16 9.51
C ILE A 1 6.58 -10.24 8.01
N PRO A 2 6.54 -9.11 7.28
CA PRO A 2 6.34 -9.13 5.83
C PRO A 2 7.40 -9.98 5.13
N VAL A 3 7.06 -10.55 3.98
CA VAL A 3 8.05 -11.18 3.11
C VAL A 3 9.02 -10.13 2.56
N SER A 4 10.21 -10.54 2.13
CA SER A 4 11.23 -9.63 1.59
C SER A 4 10.66 -8.70 0.51
N ASN A 5 11.18 -7.47 0.47
CA ASN A 5 10.77 -6.41 -0.46
C ASN A 5 9.29 -6.02 -0.39
N THR A 6 8.62 -6.28 0.75
CA THR A 6 7.23 -5.89 1.00
C THR A 6 7.16 -4.94 2.18
N VAL A 7 6.45 -3.83 1.99
CA VAL A 7 6.08 -2.87 3.04
C VAL A 7 4.57 -2.96 3.26
N ILE A 8 4.15 -3.01 4.52
CA ILE A 8 2.73 -3.01 4.89
C ILE A 8 2.44 -1.71 5.63
N TYR A 9 1.40 -1.01 5.18
CA TYR A 9 0.85 0.17 5.84
C TYR A 9 -0.53 -0.14 6.40
N LEU A 10 -0.87 0.52 7.51
CA LEU A 10 -2.22 0.57 8.04
C LEU A 10 -2.67 2.03 7.98
N LEU A 11 -3.65 2.33 7.13
CA LEU A 11 -4.02 3.71 6.76
C LEU A 11 -5.47 4.06 7.16
N ASP A 12 -5.71 5.33 7.45
CA ASP A 12 -7.06 5.89 7.57
C ASP A 12 -7.66 6.23 6.18
N ALA A 13 -8.88 6.78 6.18
CA ALA A 13 -9.60 7.16 4.96
C ALA A 13 -8.93 8.30 4.17
N ASP A 14 -8.01 9.05 4.79
CA ASP A 14 -7.23 10.10 4.14
C ASP A 14 -5.83 9.61 3.71
N TYR A 15 -5.61 8.28 3.70
CA TYR A 15 -4.34 7.62 3.38
C TYR A 15 -3.17 8.00 4.30
N ARG A 16 -3.45 8.35 5.56
CA ARG A 16 -2.42 8.64 6.56
C ARG A 16 -2.19 7.42 7.44
N PRO A 17 -0.94 7.15 7.90
CA PRO A 17 -0.68 6.09 8.85
C PRO A 17 -1.48 6.27 10.13
N VAL A 18 -2.20 5.23 10.55
CA VAL A 18 -2.94 5.24 11.82
C VAL A 18 -1.99 5.10 13.01
N LYS A 19 -2.41 5.55 14.20
CA LYS A 19 -1.62 5.36 15.42
C LYS A 19 -1.74 3.91 15.91
N ASN A 20 -0.83 3.54 16.79
CA ASN A 20 -0.87 2.23 17.43
C ASN A 20 -2.19 2.03 18.19
N GLY A 21 -2.87 0.92 17.93
CA GLY A 21 -4.15 0.55 18.56
C GLY A 21 -5.38 1.08 17.82
N GLU A 22 -5.23 1.89 16.78
CA GLU A 22 -6.33 2.38 15.95
C GLU A 22 -6.64 1.41 14.80
N ILE A 23 -7.88 1.45 14.32
CA ILE A 23 -8.33 0.68 13.16
C ILE A 23 -7.98 1.44 11.88
N GLY A 24 -7.50 0.72 10.87
CA GLY A 24 -7.26 1.23 9.52
C GLY A 24 -7.37 0.13 8.47
N GLU A 25 -7.19 0.50 7.21
CA GLU A 25 -7.14 -0.43 6.08
C GLU A 25 -5.70 -0.81 5.75
N ILE A 26 -5.49 -2.08 5.39
CA ILE A 26 -4.18 -2.62 5.06
C ILE A 26 -3.85 -2.33 3.60
N PHE A 27 -2.70 -1.70 3.38
CA PHE A 27 -2.11 -1.50 2.06
C PHE A 27 -0.74 -2.18 1.98
N ALA A 28 -0.42 -2.73 0.80
CA ALA A 28 0.88 -3.34 0.51
C ALA A 28 1.64 -2.52 -0.53
N SER A 29 2.95 -2.43 -0.38
CA SER A 29 3.86 -1.78 -1.33
C SER A 29 5.15 -2.59 -1.49
N GLY A 30 5.93 -2.28 -2.52
CA GLY A 30 7.24 -2.86 -2.78
C GLY A 30 7.30 -3.65 -4.09
N LEU A 31 8.37 -4.43 -4.26
CA LEU A 31 8.70 -5.05 -5.55
C LEU A 31 7.77 -6.20 -5.96
N ASN A 32 6.97 -6.72 -5.02
CA ASN A 32 6.09 -7.87 -5.27
C ASN A 32 4.68 -7.46 -5.77
N LEU A 33 4.42 -6.16 -5.99
CA LEU A 33 3.15 -5.72 -6.55
C LEU A 33 3.01 -6.15 -8.01
N ALA A 34 1.80 -6.55 -8.40
CA ALA A 34 1.46 -6.70 -9.80
C ALA A 34 1.46 -5.32 -10.49
N ALA A 35 1.62 -5.31 -11.82
CA ALA A 35 1.51 -4.08 -12.61
C ALA A 35 0.07 -3.52 -12.69
N GLY A 36 -0.91 -4.23 -12.13
CA GLY A 36 -2.34 -3.94 -12.24
C GLY A 36 -3.13 -5.17 -12.66
N TYR A 37 -4.43 -5.01 -12.85
CA TYR A 37 -5.27 -6.03 -13.45
C TYR A 37 -5.21 -5.97 -14.99
N VAL A 38 -5.33 -7.14 -15.63
CA VAL A 38 -5.44 -7.23 -17.09
C VAL A 38 -6.58 -6.32 -17.58
N ASN A 39 -6.31 -5.56 -18.64
CA ASN A 39 -7.17 -4.54 -19.25
C ASN A 39 -7.44 -3.30 -18.37
N GLY A 40 -6.60 -3.01 -17.38
CA GLY A 40 -6.70 -1.78 -16.59
C GLY A 40 -7.94 -1.71 -15.70
N ARG A 41 -8.45 -2.87 -15.26
CA ARG A 41 -9.54 -2.92 -14.28
C ARG A 41 -9.07 -2.40 -12.92
N ASP A 42 -10.02 -1.87 -12.15
CA ASP A 42 -9.87 -1.40 -10.77
C ASP A 42 -8.56 -0.61 -10.51
N PRO A 43 -8.28 0.46 -11.29
CA PRO A 43 -7.05 1.24 -11.14
C PRO A 43 -6.91 1.85 -9.74
N GLU A 44 -8.01 2.08 -9.03
CA GLU A 44 -8.04 2.57 -7.65
C GLU A 44 -7.44 1.59 -6.64
N ARG A 45 -7.19 0.33 -7.02
CA ARG A 45 -6.50 -0.66 -6.19
C ARG A 45 -4.97 -0.52 -6.23
N PHE A 46 -4.43 0.19 -7.21
CA PHE A 46 -3.00 0.41 -7.41
C PHE A 46 -2.69 1.91 -7.38
N LEU A 47 -2.53 2.44 -6.16
CA LEU A 47 -2.34 3.86 -5.91
C LEU A 47 -0.85 4.24 -5.92
N GLU A 48 -0.56 5.49 -6.27
CA GLU A 48 0.77 6.06 -6.05
C GLU A 48 1.07 6.13 -4.56
N ASN A 49 2.31 5.82 -4.18
CA ASN A 49 2.74 5.80 -2.79
C ASN A 49 3.60 7.04 -2.46
N PRO A 50 3.02 8.11 -1.88
CA PRO A 50 3.76 9.31 -1.51
C PRO A 50 4.69 9.10 -0.29
N LEU A 51 4.56 7.98 0.42
CA LEU A 51 5.41 7.62 1.56
C LEU A 51 6.65 6.82 1.12
N ALA A 52 6.78 6.52 -0.17
CA ALA A 52 7.96 5.86 -0.70
C ALA A 52 9.17 6.79 -0.59
N VAL A 53 10.17 6.36 0.18
CA VAL A 53 11.50 6.95 0.15
C VAL A 53 12.28 6.26 -0.97
N GLU A 54 12.62 6.99 -2.02
CA GLU A 54 13.64 6.53 -2.96
C GLU A 54 14.94 6.30 -2.18
N LYS A 55 15.65 5.22 -2.55
CA LYS A 55 16.95 4.91 -2.00
C LYS A 55 18.05 5.45 -2.90
#